data_AF-A0A0M9EBM3-F1
#
_entry.id   AF-A0A0M9EBM3-F1
#
_cell.length_a   1.000
_cell.length_b   1.000
_cell.length_c   1.000
_cell.angle_alpha   90.00
_cell.angle_beta   90.00
_cell.angle_gamma   90.00
#
_symmetry.space_group_name_H-M   'P 1'
#
loop_
_entity.id
_entity.type
_entity.pdbx_description
1 polymer ?
#
loop_
_entity_poly.entity_id
_entity_poly.type
_entity_poly.pdbx_seq_one_letter_code
_entity_poly.pdbx_strand_id
1 'polypeptide(L)'
;RNLTHNTYNPSITIKYPFHPYYGRTLPIIFESNRPEPSYLCFVDNTHRTRVPKWMTEPEAEFFSFSQHPIIDPFALLQAHQLINDVFKSHFNFDTFDPILFQKEVENETRSNATTPKKKIKSTRGNQFSGNSK
;
A
#
# COMPACT_ATOMS: atom_id res chain seq x y z
N ARG A 1 -32.15 -3.66 47.75
CA ARG A 1 -32.28 -4.47 46.51
C ARG A 1 -31.12 -4.06 45.61
N ASN A 2 -30.05 -4.85 45.55
CA ASN A 2 -28.88 -4.56 44.71
C ASN A 2 -29.24 -4.87 43.25
N LEU A 3 -29.27 -3.84 42.40
CA LEU A 3 -29.33 -3.99 40.96
C LEU A 3 -27.92 -4.40 40.51
N THR A 4 -27.71 -5.69 40.29
CA THR A 4 -26.54 -6.18 39.56
C THR A 4 -26.65 -5.69 38.12
N HIS A 5 -26.09 -4.51 37.84
CA HIS A 5 -25.91 -4.02 36.48
C HIS A 5 -25.02 -5.01 35.75
N ASN A 6 -25.62 -5.83 34.88
CA ASN A 6 -24.89 -6.66 33.94
C ASN A 6 -24.23 -5.70 32.95
N THR A 7 -22.93 -5.41 33.14
CA THR A 7 -22.14 -4.57 32.24
C THR A 7 -21.89 -5.36 30.96
N TYR A 8 -22.89 -5.42 30.08
CA TYR A 8 -22.69 -5.88 28.72
C TYR A 8 -21.75 -4.90 28.04
N ASN A 9 -20.49 -5.31 27.83
CA ASN A 9 -19.53 -4.55 27.04
C ASN A 9 -19.72 -4.95 25.57
N PRO A 10 -20.39 -4.12 24.75
CA PRO A 10 -20.59 -4.45 23.35
C PRO A 10 -19.25 -4.56 22.62
N SER A 11 -19.13 -5.54 21.74
CA SER A 11 -17.93 -5.76 20.92
C SER A 11 -18.32 -6.09 19.49
N ILE A 12 -17.45 -5.76 18.53
CA ILE A 12 -17.62 -6.07 17.11
C ILE A 12 -16.48 -6.93 16.61
N THR A 13 -16.74 -7.80 15.63
CA THR A 13 -15.69 -8.52 14.91
C THR A 13 -15.52 -7.91 13.53
N ILE A 14 -14.28 -7.63 13.16
CA ILE A 14 -13.95 -7.05 11.85
C ILE A 14 -13.88 -8.17 10.82
N LYS A 15 -14.73 -8.09 9.80
CA LYS A 15 -14.87 -9.10 8.75
C LYS A 15 -14.32 -8.66 7.40
N TYR A 16 -13.99 -7.39 7.21
CA TYR A 16 -13.36 -6.92 5.98
C TYR A 16 -11.88 -7.37 5.90
N PRO A 17 -11.48 -8.15 4.88
CA PRO A 17 -10.16 -8.81 4.83
C PRO A 17 -8.99 -7.84 4.67
N PHE A 18 -9.23 -6.63 4.18
CA PHE A 18 -8.19 -5.62 3.96
C PHE A 18 -8.06 -4.63 5.12
N HIS A 19 -8.78 -4.84 6.22
CA HIS A 19 -8.62 -4.04 7.42
C HIS A 19 -7.43 -4.52 8.26
N PRO A 20 -6.61 -3.63 8.86
CA PRO A 20 -5.43 -4.04 9.66
C PRO A 20 -5.73 -4.98 10.84
N TYR A 21 -6.96 -4.93 11.35
CA TYR A 21 -7.43 -5.75 12.46
C TYR A 21 -8.46 -6.82 12.02
N TYR A 22 -8.41 -7.27 10.76
CA TYR A 22 -9.26 -8.35 10.26
C TYR A 22 -9.26 -9.58 11.19
N GLY A 23 -10.44 -10.16 11.41
CA GLY A 23 -10.66 -11.32 12.29
C GLY A 23 -10.61 -11.01 13.78
N ARG A 24 -10.28 -9.77 14.19
CA ARG A 24 -10.24 -9.39 15.61
C ARG A 24 -11.59 -8.90 16.11
N THR A 25 -11.89 -9.21 17.36
CA THR A 25 -13.03 -8.68 18.09
C THR A 25 -12.57 -7.49 18.95
N LEU A 26 -13.14 -6.30 18.70
CA LEU A 26 -12.80 -5.07 19.39
C LEU A 26 -13.97 -4.60 20.27
N PRO A 27 -13.72 -4.16 21.52
CA PRO A 27 -14.75 -3.58 22.36
C PRO A 27 -15.15 -2.19 21.83
N ILE A 28 -16.46 -1.92 21.85
CA ILE A 28 -17.05 -0.67 21.36
C ILE A 28 -17.04 0.37 22.50
N ILE A 29 -16.58 1.57 22.16
CA ILE A 29 -16.66 2.78 22.98
C ILE A 29 -17.95 3.52 22.67
N PHE A 30 -18.24 3.66 21.38
CA PHE A 30 -19.35 4.46 20.87
C PHE A 30 -19.79 3.94 19.51
N GLU A 31 -21.07 4.10 19.21
CA GLU A 31 -21.68 3.76 17.94
C GLU A 31 -22.34 5.00 17.33
N SER A 32 -21.95 5.34 16.10
CA SER A 32 -22.57 6.38 15.30
C SER A 32 -23.37 5.77 14.15
N ASN A 33 -24.55 6.32 13.90
CA ASN A 33 -25.40 5.94 12.77
C ASN A 33 -25.43 6.98 11.64
N ARG A 34 -24.85 8.18 11.83
CA ARG A 34 -24.85 9.27 10.84
C ARG A 34 -23.62 10.18 10.99
N PRO A 35 -23.17 10.87 9.91
CA PRO A 35 -23.62 10.72 8.53
C PRO A 35 -23.17 9.39 7.90
N GLU A 36 -22.04 8.84 8.35
CA GLU A 36 -21.53 7.53 7.94
C GLU A 36 -21.52 6.56 9.15
N PRO A 37 -22.29 5.47 9.11
CA PRO A 37 -22.40 4.53 10.22
C PRO A 37 -21.05 3.88 10.58
N SER A 38 -20.66 3.96 11.85
CA SER A 38 -19.37 3.45 12.33
C SER A 38 -19.35 3.19 13.83
N TYR A 39 -18.42 2.34 14.26
CA TYR A 39 -18.05 2.08 15.63
C TYR A 39 -16.75 2.80 15.96
N LEU A 40 -16.64 3.37 17.16
CA LEU A 40 -15.37 3.74 17.76
C LEU A 40 -14.98 2.62 18.73
N CYS A 41 -13.80 2.03 18.55
CA CYS A 41 -13.37 0.85 19.30
C CYS A 41 -12.00 1.07 19.95
N PHE A 42 -11.74 0.35 21.05
CA PHE A 42 -10.38 0.22 21.56
C PHE A 42 -9.64 -0.87 20.79
N VAL A 43 -8.44 -0.55 20.31
CA VAL A 43 -7.50 -1.54 19.79
C VAL A 43 -6.66 -2.10 20.93
N ASP A 44 -6.23 -1.21 21.82
CA ASP A 44 -5.55 -1.48 23.08
C ASP A 44 -5.88 -0.35 24.08
N ASN A 45 -5.18 -0.31 25.23
CA ASN A 45 -5.43 0.68 26.28
C ASN A 45 -5.17 2.14 25.85
N THR A 46 -4.41 2.34 24.78
CA THR A 46 -3.94 3.65 24.31
C THR A 46 -4.45 4.04 22.94
N HIS A 47 -4.80 3.06 22.11
CA HIS A 47 -5.19 3.25 20.72
C HIS A 47 -6.68 3.01 20.52
N ARG A 48 -7.30 3.93 19.77
CA ARG A 48 -8.69 3.84 19.34
C ARG A 48 -8.73 3.85 17.83
N THR A 49 -9.70 3.14 17.27
CA THR A 49 -9.91 3.12 15.83
C THR A 49 -11.39 3.28 15.51
N ARG A 50 -11.69 3.90 14.38
CA ARG A 50 -13.04 4.00 13.84
C ARG A 50 -13.22 2.90 12.80
N VAL A 51 -14.21 2.05 13.00
CA VAL A 51 -14.55 0.94 12.11
C VAL A 51 -15.92 1.23 11.48
N PRO A 52 -16.01 1.44 10.16
CA PRO A 52 -17.30 1.52 9.48
C PRO A 52 -18.14 0.26 9.69
N LYS A 53 -19.46 0.41 9.86
CA LYS A 53 -20.34 -0.74 10.14
C LYS A 53 -20.29 -1.80 9.05
N TRP A 54 -20.21 -1.37 7.78
CA TRP A 54 -20.14 -2.30 6.66
C TRP A 54 -18.95 -3.25 6.75
N MET A 55 -17.86 -2.89 7.46
CA MET A 55 -16.69 -3.77 7.64
C MET A 55 -16.90 -4.88 8.69
N THR A 56 -17.98 -4.83 9.47
CA THR A 56 -18.33 -5.84 10.49
C THR A 56 -19.44 -6.78 10.03
N GLU A 57 -20.13 -6.43 8.95
CA GLU A 57 -21.20 -7.23 8.36
C GLU A 57 -20.62 -8.51 7.72
N PRO A 58 -21.36 -9.65 7.76
CA PRO A 58 -20.89 -10.92 7.19
C PRO A 58 -20.50 -10.83 5.71
N GLU A 59 -21.16 -9.97 4.93
CA GLU A 59 -20.87 -9.78 3.51
C GLU A 59 -19.48 -9.20 3.26
N ALA A 60 -18.89 -8.52 4.24
CA ALA A 60 -17.56 -7.91 4.15
C ALA A 60 -16.44 -8.94 3.95
N GLU A 61 -16.65 -10.18 4.40
CA GLU A 61 -15.69 -11.28 4.30
C GLU A 61 -15.44 -11.71 2.86
N PHE A 62 -16.43 -11.52 1.98
CA PHE A 62 -16.36 -11.94 0.58
C PHE A 62 -15.74 -10.89 -0.35
N PHE A 63 -15.32 -9.74 0.19
CA PHE A 63 -14.63 -8.74 -0.62
C PHE A 63 -13.28 -9.30 -1.07
N SER A 64 -13.05 -9.28 -2.38
CA SER A 64 -11.80 -9.71 -3.00
C SER A 64 -11.33 -8.63 -3.96
N PHE A 65 -10.01 -8.55 -4.15
CA PHE A 65 -9.47 -7.74 -5.23
C PHE A 65 -9.79 -8.41 -6.56
N SER A 66 -10.38 -7.65 -7.47
CA SER A 66 -10.50 -8.11 -8.85
C SER A 66 -9.10 -8.20 -9.46
N GLN A 67 -8.75 -9.37 -9.99
CA GLN A 67 -7.53 -9.56 -10.80
C GLN A 67 -7.65 -8.88 -12.17
N HIS A 68 -8.89 -8.62 -12.61
CA HIS A 68 -9.20 -7.98 -13.87
C HIS A 68 -10.25 -6.89 -13.62
N PRO A 69 -9.87 -5.76 -13.00
CA PRO A 69 -10.80 -4.67 -12.78
C PRO A 69 -11.24 -4.14 -14.16
N ILE A 70 -12.54 -4.22 -14.43
CA ILE A 70 -13.12 -3.61 -15.63
C ILE A 70 -13.29 -2.13 -15.29
N ILE A 71 -12.34 -1.33 -15.77
CA ILE A 71 -12.36 0.13 -15.61
C ILE A 71 -12.80 0.73 -16.93
N ASP A 72 -13.82 1.56 -16.90
CA ASP A 72 -14.22 2.34 -18.08
C ASP A 72 -13.12 3.36 -18.42
N PRO A 73 -12.52 3.30 -19.63
CA PRO A 73 -11.49 4.25 -20.04
C PRO A 73 -11.97 5.71 -19.97
N PHE A 74 -13.25 5.97 -20.24
CA PHE A 74 -13.80 7.33 -20.20
C PHE A 74 -13.93 7.83 -18.77
N ALA A 75 -14.37 7.00 -17.83
CA ALA A 75 -14.37 7.32 -16.42
C ALA A 75 -12.95 7.64 -15.89
N LEU A 76 -11.93 6.90 -16.36
CA LEU A 76 -10.54 7.16 -15.98
C LEU A 76 -10.04 8.52 -16.49
N LEU A 77 -10.38 8.87 -17.73
CA LEU A 77 -10.06 10.19 -18.31
C LEU A 77 -10.75 11.33 -17.56
N GLN A 78 -12.03 11.16 -17.20
CA GLN A 78 -12.76 12.16 -16.40
C GLN A 78 -12.16 12.32 -15.00
N ALA A 79 -11.81 11.21 -14.34
CA ALA A 79 -11.15 11.26 -13.05
C ALA A 79 -9.81 12.00 -13.13
N HIS A 80 -9.02 11.74 -14.17
CA HIS A 80 -7.76 12.45 -14.42
C HIS A 80 -7.96 13.95 -14.66
N GLN A 81 -9.00 14.35 -15.40
CA GLN A 81 -9.34 15.76 -15.60
C GLN A 81 -9.70 16.45 -14.28
N LEU A 82 -10.61 15.85 -13.50
CA LEU A 82 -11.01 16.36 -12.19
C LEU A 82 -9.83 16.53 -11.24
N ILE A 83 -8.96 15.52 -11.18
CA ILE A 83 -7.74 15.55 -10.36
C ILE A 83 -6.83 16.71 -10.81
N ASN A 84 -6.61 16.89 -12.10
CA ASN A 84 -5.80 17.99 -12.62
C ASN A 84 -6.40 19.36 -12.35
N ASP A 85 -7.72 19.49 -12.45
CA ASP A 85 -8.40 20.76 -12.19
C ASP A 85 -8.34 21.11 -10.70
N VAL A 86 -8.49 20.12 -9.81
CA VAL A 86 -8.25 20.29 -8.37
C VAL A 86 -6.79 20.66 -8.11
N PHE A 87 -5.83 20.00 -8.75
CA PHE A 87 -4.42 20.36 -8.59
C PHE A 87 -4.13 21.78 -9.06
N LYS A 88 -4.60 22.19 -10.24
CA LYS A 88 -4.42 23.55 -10.77
C LYS A 88 -5.08 24.62 -9.90
N SER A 89 -6.23 24.32 -9.31
CA SER A 89 -6.99 25.29 -8.50
C SER A 89 -6.49 25.41 -7.06
N HIS A 90 -6.01 24.32 -6.46
CA HIS A 90 -5.53 24.32 -5.06
C HIS A 90 -4.01 24.49 -4.93
N PHE A 91 -3.27 24.14 -5.97
CA PHE A 91 -1.82 24.25 -6.01
C PHE A 91 -1.46 25.12 -7.22
N ASN A 92 -1.10 26.39 -6.98
CA ASN A 92 -0.34 27.18 -7.95
C ASN A 92 1.05 26.56 -8.09
N PHE A 93 1.13 25.38 -8.70
CA PHE A 93 2.36 24.74 -9.09
C PHE A 93 2.71 25.23 -10.49
N ASP A 94 3.22 26.45 -10.58
CA ASP A 94 3.98 26.92 -11.75
C ASP A 94 5.33 26.18 -11.89
N THR A 95 5.47 24.97 -11.33
CA THR A 95 6.68 24.17 -11.43
C THR A 95 6.37 22.67 -11.32
N PHE A 96 5.30 22.20 -11.95
CA PHE A 96 5.26 20.79 -12.34
C PHE A 96 5.94 20.68 -13.71
N ASP A 97 7.27 20.67 -13.69
CA ASP A 97 8.09 20.54 -14.89
C ASP A 97 8.40 19.05 -15.12
N PRO A 98 7.70 18.35 -16.03
CA PRO A 98 7.89 16.91 -16.25
C PRO A 98 9.32 16.54 -16.69
N ILE A 99 10.13 17.53 -17.08
CA ILE A 99 11.53 17.37 -17.48
C ILE A 99 12.43 17.06 -16.27
N LEU A 100 12.09 17.52 -15.06
CA LEU A 100 12.89 17.30 -13.85
C LEU A 100 12.88 15.82 -13.41
N PHE A 101 11.74 15.14 -13.53
CA PHE A 101 11.63 13.72 -13.19
C PHE A 101 12.32 12.80 -14.19
N GLN A 102 12.36 13.15 -15.47
CA GLN A 102 13.10 12.36 -16.47
C GLN A 102 14.61 12.35 -16.17
N LYS A 103 15.13 13.45 -15.60
CA LYS A 103 16.55 13.58 -15.26
C LYS A 103 16.97 12.75 -14.05
N GLU A 104 16.09 12.51 -13.08
CA GLU A 104 16.35 11.62 -11.95
C GLU A 104 16.42 10.14 -12.36
N VAL A 105 15.54 9.70 -13.27
CA VAL A 105 15.54 8.32 -13.78
C VAL A 105 16.79 8.01 -14.63
N GLU A 106 17.31 8.98 -15.38
CA GLU A 106 18.57 8.81 -16.13
C GLU A 106 19.81 8.76 -15.23
N ASN A 107 19.83 9.47 -14.10
CA ASN A 107 20.97 9.48 -13.19
C ASN A 107 21.09 8.18 -12.36
N GLU A 108 19.97 7.49 -12.10
CA GLU A 108 19.96 6.18 -11.43
C GLU A 108 20.35 5.03 -12.37
N THR A 109 20.07 5.15 -13.68
CA THR A 109 20.52 4.17 -14.69
C THR A 109 21.98 4.36 -15.09
N ARG A 110 22.54 5.57 -14.95
CA ARG A 110 23.96 5.84 -15.27
C ARG A 110 24.93 5.50 -14.14
N SER A 111 24.48 5.50 -12.88
CA SER A 111 25.30 5.16 -11.70
C SER A 111 25.52 3.66 -11.51
N ASN A 112 24.73 2.80 -12.16
CA ASN A 112 24.92 1.35 -12.15
C ASN A 112 25.77 0.80 -13.32
N ALA A 113 26.33 1.68 -14.16
CA ALA A 113 27.08 1.28 -15.35
C ALA A 113 28.53 1.78 -15.34
N THR A 114 29.33 1.48 -14.32
CA THR A 114 30.81 1.41 -14.45
C THR A 114 31.41 0.62 -13.29
N THR A 115 31.89 -0.61 -13.50
CA THR A 115 33.34 -0.85 -13.65
C THR A 115 33.65 -2.24 -14.26
N PRO A 116 34.85 -2.41 -14.84
CA PRO A 116 35.07 -3.20 -16.05
C PRO A 116 35.51 -4.65 -15.84
N LYS A 117 35.29 -5.44 -16.91
CA LYS A 117 35.87 -6.76 -17.21
C LYS A 117 37.35 -6.85 -16.79
N LYS A 118 37.66 -7.65 -15.76
CA LYS A 118 39.01 -8.22 -15.60
C LYS A 118 39.23 -9.26 -16.72
N LYS A 119 40.04 -8.88 -17.71
CA LYS A 119 40.65 -9.80 -18.68
C LYS A 119 41.49 -10.84 -17.92
N ILE A 120 41.02 -12.09 -17.86
CA ILE A 120 41.89 -13.22 -17.57
C ILE A 120 42.67 -13.49 -18.86
N LYS A 121 43.95 -13.12 -18.86
CA LYS A 121 44.91 -13.55 -19.89
C LYS A 121 45.09 -15.06 -19.75
N SER A 122 44.43 -15.83 -20.62
CA SER A 122 44.79 -17.22 -20.87
C SER A 122 45.96 -17.23 -21.85
N THR A 123 47.17 -17.25 -21.32
CA THR A 123 48.40 -17.39 -22.11
C THR A 123 48.57 -18.87 -22.42
N ARG A 124 48.29 -19.25 -23.68
CA ARG A 124 48.73 -20.52 -24.29
C ARG A 124 50.26 -20.57 -24.24
N GLY A 125 50.82 -21.38 -23.34
CA GLY A 125 52.19 -21.86 -23.45
C GLY A 125 52.17 -23.17 -24.23
N ASN A 126 52.75 -23.18 -25.42
CA ASN A 126 53.02 -24.39 -26.17
C ASN A 126 54.53 -24.48 -26.43
N GLN A 127 55.09 -25.65 -26.09
CA GLN A 127 56.41 -26.20 -26.47
C GLN A 127 57.65 -25.54 -25.77
N PHE A 128 58.76 -26.19 -25.43
CA PHE A 128 59.44 -27.42 -25.91
C PHE A 128 60.53 -27.89 -24.89
N SER A 129 60.83 -29.21 -24.88
CA SER A 129 62.17 -29.86 -24.73
C SER A 129 63.05 -29.74 -23.47
N GLY A 130 63.53 -30.91 -22.97
CA GLY A 130 64.80 -31.07 -22.22
C GLY A 130 64.73 -32.13 -21.09
N ASN A 131 64.90 -33.43 -21.30
CA ASN A 131 66.14 -34.24 -21.50
C ASN A 131 66.79 -34.79 -20.19
N SER A 132 66.97 -36.12 -20.16
CA SER A 132 67.90 -36.96 -19.34
C SER A 132 67.74 -36.96 -17.80
N LYS A 133 67.82 -38.08 -17.07
CA LYS A 133 68.55 -39.36 -17.23
C LYS A 133 67.71 -40.54 -16.74
#